data_AF-A0A1E7HC87-F1
#
_entry.id   AF-A0A1E7HC87-F1
#
_cell.length_a   1.000
_cell.length_b   1.000
_cell.length_c   1.000
_cell.angle_alpha   90.00
_cell.angle_beta   90.00
_cell.angle_gamma   90.00
#
_symmetry.space_group_name_H-M   'P 1'
#
loop_
_entity.id
_entity.type
_entity.pdbx_description
1 polymer ?
#
loop_
_entity_poly.entity_id
_entity_poly.type
_entity_poly.pdbx_seq_one_letter_code
_entity_poly.pdbx_strand_id
1 'polypeptide(L)'
;MSKQDVKNFFDQYVFDWMFSDIQREIDLARSNKRAGNFLCALGLLCYTEFMGGIILGSFTIRPLRRRFNAFLDLMGDDYKIFNQTVDVYDVFRCGLAHEYFVKHNCDIAMLRNDETLGICKKPTGGSIIL
;
A
#
# COMPACT_ATOMS: atom_id res chain seq x y z
N MET A 1 18.87 -19.29 7.36
CA MET A 1 19.17 -18.04 6.65
C MET A 1 20.17 -17.27 7.49
N SER A 2 21.31 -16.90 6.92
CA SER A 2 22.32 -16.11 7.64
C SER A 2 21.88 -14.65 7.77
N LYS A 3 22.49 -13.89 8.68
CA LYS A 3 22.27 -12.43 8.77
C LYS A 3 22.61 -11.72 7.46
N GLN A 4 23.63 -12.20 6.75
CA GLN A 4 24.02 -11.66 5.46
C GLN A 4 22.97 -11.93 4.38
N ASP A 5 22.37 -13.11 4.37
CA ASP A 5 21.29 -13.45 3.43
C ASP A 5 20.06 -12.57 3.65
N VAL A 6 19.70 -12.31 4.92
CA VAL A 6 18.61 -11.37 5.26
C VAL A 6 18.95 -9.97 4.76
N LYS A 7 20.16 -9.47 5.03
CA LYS A 7 20.58 -8.15 4.55
C LYS A 7 20.50 -8.04 3.03
N ASN A 8 21.04 -9.02 2.31
CA ASN A 8 21.01 -9.07 0.86
C ASN A 8 19.58 -9.09 0.32
N PHE A 9 18.68 -9.82 0.99
CA PHE A 9 17.27 -9.84 0.61
C PHE A 9 16.62 -8.45 0.71
N PHE A 10 16.81 -7.75 1.82
CA PHE A 10 16.27 -6.40 2.01
C PHE A 10 16.88 -5.41 1.02
N ASP A 11 18.20 -5.42 0.85
CA ASP A 11 18.89 -4.49 -0.04
C ASP A 11 18.43 -4.68 -1.50
N GLN A 12 18.39 -5.91 -1.99
CA GLN A 12 18.13 -6.18 -3.42
C GLN A 12 16.65 -6.19 -3.76
N TYR A 13 15.81 -6.79 -2.92
CA TYR A 13 14.40 -6.98 -3.25
C TYR A 13 13.53 -5.89 -2.65
N VAL A 14 13.70 -5.55 -1.37
CA VAL A 14 12.79 -4.61 -0.68
C VAL A 14 13.13 -3.17 -1.01
N PHE A 15 14.39 -2.78 -0.85
CA PHE A 15 14.84 -1.39 -0.97
C PHE A 15 15.34 -1.00 -2.36
N ASP A 16 15.74 -1.97 -3.19
CA ASP A 16 16.07 -1.71 -4.59
C ASP A 16 14.87 -2.02 -5.49
N TRP A 17 14.60 -3.30 -5.79
CA TRP A 17 13.59 -3.65 -6.78
C TRP A 17 12.16 -3.16 -6.47
N MET A 18 11.57 -3.57 -5.33
CA MET A 18 10.18 -3.22 -4.99
C MET A 18 10.00 -1.71 -4.81
N PHE A 19 10.93 -1.08 -4.09
CA PHE A 19 10.89 0.36 -3.84
C PHE A 19 11.03 1.14 -5.16
N SER A 20 12.02 0.81 -5.99
CA SER A 20 12.25 1.50 -7.27
C SER A 20 11.07 1.33 -8.23
N ASP A 21 10.39 0.18 -8.20
CA ASP A 21 9.21 -0.04 -9.05
C ASP A 21 8.06 0.90 -8.68
N ILE A 22 7.75 1.01 -7.39
CA ILE A 22 6.71 1.92 -6.88
C ILE A 22 7.14 3.39 -7.07
N GLN A 23 8.39 3.73 -6.72
CA GLN A 23 8.91 5.09 -6.79
C GLN A 23 8.89 5.62 -8.23
N ARG A 24 9.23 4.77 -9.21
CA ARG A 24 9.17 5.14 -10.63
C ARG A 24 7.76 5.56 -11.05
N GLU A 25 6.72 4.85 -10.63
CA GLU A 25 5.35 5.22 -10.99
C GLU A 25 4.93 6.55 -10.32
N ILE A 26 5.32 6.76 -9.06
CA ILE A 26 5.09 8.02 -8.35
C ILE A 26 5.83 9.18 -9.06
N ASP A 27 7.08 8.98 -9.46
CA ASP A 27 7.88 10.01 -10.14
C ASP A 27 7.35 10.35 -11.54
N LEU A 28 6.87 9.34 -12.28
CA LEU A 28 6.20 9.54 -13.55
C LEU A 28 4.93 10.37 -13.38
N ALA A 29 4.14 10.08 -12.33
CA ALA A 29 2.95 10.87 -12.00
C ALA A 29 3.29 12.32 -11.64
N ARG A 30 4.31 12.53 -10.79
CA ARG A 30 4.85 13.87 -10.44
C ARG A 30 5.34 14.64 -11.66
N SER A 31 5.86 13.93 -12.66
CA SER A 31 6.35 14.52 -13.90
C SER A 31 5.24 14.79 -14.92
N ASN A 32 3.97 14.68 -14.53
CA ASN A 32 2.81 14.82 -15.40
C ASN A 32 2.86 13.88 -16.64
N LYS A 33 3.48 12.71 -16.46
CA LYS A 33 3.54 11.63 -17.47
C LYS A 33 2.48 10.59 -17.16
N ARG A 34 2.18 9.75 -18.16
CA ARG A 34 1.26 8.62 -18.01
C ARG A 34 1.91 7.54 -17.12
N ALA A 35 1.59 7.56 -15.84
CA ALA A 35 1.97 6.55 -14.86
C ALA A 35 0.91 5.46 -14.71
N GLY A 36 1.33 4.29 -14.21
CA GLY A 36 0.49 3.15 -13.87
C GLY A 36 -0.23 3.34 -12.53
N ASN A 37 -0.98 4.42 -12.36
CA ASN A 37 -1.59 4.85 -11.09
C ASN A 37 -2.31 3.75 -10.32
N PHE A 38 -3.22 3.04 -11.01
CA PHE A 38 -3.96 1.93 -10.41
C PHE A 38 -3.00 0.82 -9.91
N LEU A 39 -1.99 0.49 -10.72
CA LEU A 39 -0.98 -0.53 -10.39
C LEU A 39 -0.07 -0.06 -9.26
N CYS A 40 0.24 1.23 -9.18
CA CYS A 40 0.98 1.83 -8.08
C CYS A 40 0.19 1.72 -6.76
N ALA A 41 -1.10 2.05 -6.75
CA ALA A 41 -1.97 1.86 -5.58
C ALA A 41 -2.03 0.40 -5.13
N LEU A 42 -2.26 -0.51 -6.09
CA LEU A 42 -2.28 -1.94 -5.82
C LEU A 42 -0.92 -2.43 -5.30
N GLY A 43 0.18 -1.95 -5.87
CA GLY A 43 1.55 -2.25 -5.47
C GLY A 43 1.83 -1.84 -4.03
N LEU A 44 1.46 -0.62 -3.62
CA LEU A 44 1.57 -0.15 -2.24
C LEU A 44 0.77 -1.00 -1.25
N LEU A 45 -0.44 -1.41 -1.62
CA LEU A 45 -1.28 -2.28 -0.79
C LEU A 45 -0.69 -3.71 -0.68
N CYS A 46 -0.16 -4.25 -1.78
CA CYS A 46 0.57 -5.51 -1.78
C CYS A 46 1.84 -5.45 -0.92
N TYR A 47 2.62 -4.38 -1.07
CA TYR A 47 3.81 -4.10 -0.28
C TYR A 47 3.48 -4.09 1.22
N THR A 48 2.38 -3.43 1.59
CA THR A 48 1.88 -3.37 2.97
C THR A 48 1.60 -4.77 3.54
N GLU A 49 0.88 -5.61 2.79
CA GLU A 49 0.60 -6.99 3.21
C GLU A 49 1.89 -7.83 3.33
N PHE A 50 2.80 -7.68 2.37
CA PHE A 50 4.06 -8.39 2.33
C PHE A 50 4.95 -8.04 3.54
N MET A 51 5.13 -6.75 3.82
CA MET A 51 5.89 -6.28 4.98
C MET A 51 5.26 -6.73 6.30
N GLY A 52 3.93 -6.82 6.36
CA GLY A 52 3.23 -7.41 7.49
C GLY A 52 3.59 -8.87 7.75
N GLY A 53 3.83 -9.65 6.69
CA GLY A 53 4.31 -11.02 6.80
C GLY A 53 5.72 -11.11 7.40
N ILE A 54 6.59 -10.16 7.05
CA ILE A 54 7.93 -10.03 7.64
C ILE A 54 7.82 -9.73 9.14
N ILE A 55 7.04 -8.72 9.54
CA ILE A 55 6.88 -8.33 10.94
C ILE A 55 6.36 -9.48 11.79
N LEU A 56 5.36 -10.19 11.29
CA LEU A 56 4.76 -11.31 12.01
C LEU A 56 5.61 -12.59 11.93
N GLY A 57 6.74 -12.56 11.22
CA GLY A 57 7.65 -13.70 11.06
C GLY A 57 7.02 -14.87 10.32
N SER A 58 5.96 -14.64 9.52
CA SER A 58 5.28 -15.72 8.81
C SER A 58 4.47 -15.24 7.61
N PHE A 59 4.79 -15.86 6.48
CA PHE A 59 4.03 -15.81 5.23
C PHE A 59 3.00 -16.94 5.09
N THR A 60 2.81 -17.75 6.12
CA THR A 60 1.78 -18.80 6.18
C THR A 60 0.60 -18.43 7.09
N ILE A 61 0.74 -17.44 7.99
CA ILE A 61 -0.34 -16.97 8.88
C ILE A 61 -1.54 -16.50 8.06
N ARG A 62 -2.65 -17.21 8.16
CA ARG A 62 -3.98 -16.68 7.86
C ARG A 62 -4.57 -16.03 9.11
N PRO A 63 -5.40 -14.99 8.98
CA PRO A 63 -5.83 -14.36 7.73
C PRO A 63 -4.81 -13.35 7.18
N LEU A 64 -4.72 -13.19 5.84
CA LEU A 64 -3.86 -12.22 5.15
C LEU A 64 -4.10 -10.78 5.64
N ARG A 65 -5.37 -10.47 5.94
CA ARG A 65 -5.82 -9.26 6.66
C ARG A 65 -4.97 -8.92 7.88
N ARG A 66 -4.60 -9.92 8.69
CA ARG A 66 -3.80 -9.69 9.91
C ARG A 66 -2.41 -9.16 9.57
N ARG A 67 -1.80 -9.64 8.49
CA ARG A 67 -0.49 -9.16 8.03
C ARG A 67 -0.59 -7.72 7.56
N PHE A 68 -1.54 -7.46 6.66
CA PHE A 68 -1.80 -6.12 6.15
C PHE A 68 -2.02 -5.11 7.29
N ASN A 69 -2.91 -5.42 8.23
CA ASN A 69 -3.19 -4.53 9.37
C ASN A 69 -1.97 -4.34 10.28
N ALA A 70 -1.15 -5.39 10.49
CA ALA A 70 0.04 -5.29 11.33
C ALA A 70 1.07 -4.29 10.79
N PHE A 71 1.26 -4.22 9.47
CA PHE A 71 2.15 -3.22 8.88
C PHE A 71 1.48 -1.85 8.74
N LEU A 72 0.20 -1.82 8.35
CA LEU A 72 -0.54 -0.56 8.20
C LEU A 72 -0.56 0.23 9.51
N ASP A 73 -0.84 -0.43 10.64
CA ASP A 73 -0.85 0.21 11.96
C ASP A 73 0.55 0.66 12.40
N LEU A 74 1.63 0.09 11.83
CA LEU A 74 3.02 0.50 12.11
C LEU A 74 3.41 1.79 11.36
N MET A 75 2.73 2.12 10.26
CA MET A 75 3.07 3.33 9.47
C MET A 75 2.77 4.63 10.21
N GLY A 76 1.93 4.60 11.24
CA GLY A 76 1.62 5.75 12.08
C GLY A 76 0.18 5.75 12.59
N ASP A 77 -0.11 6.64 13.55
CA ASP A 77 -1.43 6.73 14.19
C ASP A 77 -2.54 7.09 13.19
N ASP A 78 -2.25 7.89 12.16
CA ASP A 78 -3.23 8.24 11.13
C ASP A 78 -3.72 7.00 10.37
N TYR A 79 -2.80 6.11 10.00
CA TYR A 79 -3.14 4.85 9.31
C TYR A 79 -3.89 3.89 10.23
N LYS A 80 -3.50 3.83 11.51
CA LYS A 80 -4.18 3.02 12.52
C LYS A 80 -5.61 3.49 12.76
N ILE A 81 -5.83 4.80 12.93
CA ILE A 81 -7.16 5.39 13.06
C ILE A 81 -7.97 5.12 11.80
N PHE A 82 -7.37 5.32 10.62
CA PHE A 82 -8.04 5.05 9.36
C PHE A 82 -8.52 3.60 9.26
N ASN A 83 -7.67 2.63 9.63
CA ASN A 83 -7.97 1.20 9.66
C ASN A 83 -9.07 0.82 10.67
N GLN A 84 -9.30 1.63 11.69
CA GLN A 84 -10.41 1.45 12.63
C GLN A 84 -11.73 2.01 12.10
N THR A 85 -11.67 3.00 11.19
CA THR A 85 -12.84 3.68 10.63
C THR A 85 -13.34 3.12 9.30
N VAL A 86 -12.48 2.37 8.61
CA VAL A 86 -12.74 1.73 7.31
C VAL A 86 -12.03 0.38 7.32
N ASP A 87 -12.67 -0.64 6.77
CA ASP A 87 -12.00 -1.90 6.48
C ASP A 87 -11.04 -1.71 5.29
N VAL A 88 -9.83 -1.19 5.54
CA VAL A 88 -8.88 -0.82 4.48
C VAL A 88 -8.48 -2.04 3.65
N TYR A 89 -8.34 -3.19 4.32
CA TYR A 89 -8.01 -4.45 3.67
C TYR A 89 -9.10 -4.87 2.68
N ASP A 90 -10.36 -4.93 3.10
CA ASP A 90 -11.42 -5.39 2.21
C ASP A 90 -11.74 -4.37 1.12
N VAL A 91 -11.85 -3.08 1.50
CA VAL A 91 -12.32 -2.01 0.61
C VAL A 91 -11.30 -1.70 -0.48
N PHE A 92 -10.02 -1.56 -0.10
CA PHE A 92 -8.96 -1.17 -1.03
C PHE A 92 -8.14 -2.37 -1.48
N ARG A 93 -7.51 -3.11 -0.54
CA ARG A 93 -6.59 -4.20 -0.93
C ARG A 93 -7.30 -5.30 -1.71
N CYS A 94 -8.42 -5.81 -1.22
CA CYS A 94 -9.22 -6.82 -1.92
C CYS A 94 -9.97 -6.24 -3.12
N GLY A 95 -10.56 -5.05 -2.99
CA GLY A 95 -11.23 -4.38 -4.12
C GLY A 95 -10.30 -4.25 -5.34
N LEU A 96 -9.16 -3.56 -5.17
CA LEU A 96 -8.24 -3.33 -6.29
C LEU A 96 -7.69 -4.65 -6.86
N ALA A 97 -7.50 -5.67 -6.05
CA ALA A 97 -6.96 -6.95 -6.50
C ALA A 97 -7.97 -7.83 -7.25
N HIS A 98 -9.21 -7.87 -6.79
CA HIS A 98 -10.21 -8.85 -7.23
C HIS A 98 -11.28 -8.26 -8.13
N GLU A 99 -11.53 -6.96 -8.03
CA GLU A 99 -12.62 -6.29 -8.73
C GLU A 99 -12.10 -5.20 -9.69
N TYR A 100 -10.78 -4.98 -9.71
CA TYR A 100 -10.14 -3.87 -10.42
C TYR A 100 -10.76 -2.50 -10.06
N PHE A 101 -11.36 -2.41 -8.87
CA PHE A 101 -12.11 -1.26 -8.38
C PHE A 101 -12.23 -1.33 -6.86
N VAL A 102 -12.43 -0.20 -6.19
CA VAL A 102 -12.74 -0.17 -4.75
C VAL A 102 -14.16 -0.68 -4.47
N LYS A 103 -14.37 -1.38 -3.34
CA LYS A 103 -15.69 -1.94 -2.98
C LYS A 103 -16.74 -0.90 -2.51
N HIS A 104 -16.35 0.37 -2.43
CA HIS A 104 -17.19 1.50 -2.02
C HIS A 104 -16.90 2.73 -2.90
N ASN A 105 -17.69 3.80 -2.77
CA ASN A 105 -17.39 5.07 -3.41
C ASN A 105 -15.97 5.53 -3.02
N CYS A 106 -15.09 5.73 -4.00
CA CYS A 106 -13.74 6.21 -3.77
C CYS A 106 -13.29 7.16 -4.89
N ASP A 107 -12.55 8.18 -4.49
CA ASP A 107 -11.74 8.96 -5.41
C ASP A 107 -10.33 8.35 -5.48
N ILE A 108 -9.90 7.92 -6.67
CA ILE A 108 -8.48 7.63 -6.92
C ILE A 108 -7.89 8.90 -7.54
N ALA A 109 -7.28 9.73 -6.71
CA ALA A 109 -6.63 10.96 -7.13
C ALA A 109 -5.12 10.73 -7.27
N MET A 110 -4.52 11.29 -8.32
CA MET A 110 -3.07 11.49 -8.37
C MET A 110 -2.79 12.94 -8.05
N LEU A 111 -1.82 13.19 -7.16
CA LEU A 111 -1.16 14.48 -6.91
C LEU A 111 -1.97 15.68 -7.40
N ARG A 112 -2.99 16.07 -6.62
CA ARG A 112 -3.35 17.49 -6.60
C ARG A 112 -2.18 18.17 -5.89
N ASN A 113 -1.68 19.27 -6.47
CA ASN A 113 -0.41 19.92 -6.09
C ASN A 113 -0.28 20.29 -4.59
N ASP A 114 -1.29 20.03 -3.77
CA ASP A 114 -1.44 20.44 -2.39
C ASP A 114 -1.90 19.29 -1.43
N GLU A 115 -2.13 18.05 -1.92
CA GLU A 115 -2.61 16.93 -1.08
C GLU A 115 -1.48 15.98 -0.66
N THR A 116 -1.49 15.52 0.60
CA THR A 116 -0.54 14.52 1.11
C THR A 116 -0.83 13.14 0.51
N LEU A 117 0.22 12.45 0.04
CA LEU A 117 0.11 11.08 -0.46
C LEU A 117 -0.33 10.13 0.65
N GLY A 118 -1.28 9.25 0.36
CA GLY A 118 -1.78 8.27 1.30
C GLY A 118 -3.15 7.70 0.93
N ILE A 119 -3.70 6.92 1.84
CA ILE A 119 -5.06 6.39 1.74
C ILE A 119 -5.86 7.01 2.88
N CYS A 120 -7.01 7.60 2.58
CA CYS A 120 -7.83 8.30 3.57
C CYS A 120 -9.34 8.11 3.32
N LYS A 121 -10.16 8.57 4.27
CA LYS A 121 -11.62 8.63 4.13
C LYS A 121 -12.04 10.09 3.97
N LYS A 122 -12.75 10.42 2.90
CA LYS A 122 -13.45 11.70 2.73
C LYS A 122 -14.90 11.58 3.23
N PRO A 123 -15.59 12.70 3.52
CA PRO A 123 -17.00 12.69 3.91
C PRO A 123 -17.93 12.01 2.88
N THR A 124 -17.52 11.97 1.61
CA THR A 124 -18.25 11.40 0.47
C THR A 124 -17.88 9.95 0.13
N GLY A 125 -16.85 9.38 0.76
CA GLY A 125 -16.34 8.04 0.43
C GLY A 125 -14.88 7.80 0.82
N GLY A 126 -14.27 6.71 0.36
CA GLY A 126 -12.83 6.49 0.46
C GLY A 126 -12.03 7.41 -0.47
N SER A 127 -10.74 7.52 -0.27
CA SER A 127 -9.82 8.14 -1.22
C SER A 127 -8.47 7.45 -1.20
N ILE A 128 -7.92 7.20 -2.38
CA ILE A 128 -6.50 6.87 -2.57
C ILE A 128 -5.88 8.09 -3.24
N ILE A 129 -4.90 8.69 -2.58
CA ILE A 129 -4.12 9.83 -3.09
C ILE A 129 -2.70 9.32 -3.29
N LEU A 130 -2.30 9.14 -4.54
CA LEU A 130 -0.94 8.72 -4.90
C LEU A 130 -0.12 9.87 -5.46
#